data_AF-A0A089WZ96-F1
#
_entry.id   AF-A0A089WZ96-F1
#
_cell.length_a   1.000
_cell.length_b   1.000
_cell.length_c   1.000
_cell.angle_alpha   90.00
_cell.angle_beta   90.00
_cell.angle_gamma   90.00
#
_symmetry.space_group_name_H-M   'P 1'
#
loop_
_entity.id
_entity.type
_entity.pdbx_description
1 polymer ?
#
loop_
_entity_poly.entity_id
_entity_poly.type
_entity_poly.pdbx_seq_one_letter_code
_entity_poly.pdbx_strand_id
1 'polypeptide(L)'
;MRSAAKAAVSPLLVMTVLHNEAYKPHHPLLERLWQWWKPGAAFGVANMHRATFERVRETHGLSERWQDLRDDPALAIHTAALHLKDLDRNLPKRHVRRYTRDELLALGYNTGERNMQAFARGIPPGPLARSYLRRFRAHRSRAAKALADCGRPGEAVTG
;
A
#
# COMPACT_ATOMS: atom_id res chain seq x y z
N MET A 1 -2.63 -11.98 4.34
CA MET A 1 -3.75 -12.37 3.45
C MET A 1 -5.14 -12.17 4.06
N ARG A 2 -5.42 -12.56 5.32
CA ARG A 2 -6.76 -12.39 5.93
C ARG A 2 -7.27 -10.94 5.95
N SER A 3 -6.40 -9.96 6.18
CA SER A 3 -6.80 -8.53 6.23
C SER A 3 -7.21 -7.97 4.87
N ALA A 4 -6.59 -8.41 3.77
CA ALA A 4 -6.95 -7.99 2.41
C ALA A 4 -8.30 -8.58 1.98
N ALA A 5 -8.53 -9.86 2.29
CA ALA A 5 -9.83 -10.51 2.08
C ALA A 5 -10.95 -9.83 2.90
N LYS A 6 -10.69 -9.51 4.18
CA LYS A 6 -11.63 -8.74 5.03
C LYS A 6 -11.92 -7.33 4.48
N ALA A 7 -10.95 -6.70 3.83
CA ALA A 7 -11.12 -5.39 3.22
C ALA A 7 -11.71 -5.44 1.79
N ALA A 8 -11.91 -6.63 1.21
CA ALA A 8 -12.29 -6.83 -0.19
C ALA A 8 -11.31 -6.16 -1.19
N VAL A 9 -10.02 -6.08 -0.85
CA VAL A 9 -8.95 -5.55 -1.70
C VAL A 9 -8.03 -6.70 -2.11
N SER A 10 -7.52 -6.67 -3.34
CA SER A 10 -6.60 -7.68 -3.87
C SER A 10 -5.36 -7.85 -2.97
N PRO A 11 -5.07 -9.06 -2.45
CA PRO A 11 -3.85 -9.33 -1.69
C PRO A 11 -2.57 -9.00 -2.48
N LEU A 12 -2.61 -9.16 -3.81
CA LEU A 12 -1.51 -8.81 -4.70
C LEU A 12 -1.25 -7.30 -4.71
N LEU A 13 -2.30 -6.48 -4.78
CA LEU A 13 -2.19 -5.03 -4.72
C LEU A 13 -1.56 -4.58 -3.40
N VAL A 14 -2.07 -5.09 -2.28
CA VAL A 14 -1.55 -4.76 -0.94
C VAL A 14 -0.07 -5.13 -0.83
N MET A 15 0.32 -6.35 -1.20
CA MET A 15 1.72 -6.80 -1.14
C MET A 15 2.65 -5.99 -2.04
N THR A 16 2.17 -5.57 -3.21
CA THR A 16 2.97 -4.78 -4.16
C THR A 16 3.18 -3.35 -3.65
N VAL A 17 2.16 -2.74 -3.04
CA VAL A 17 2.29 -1.43 -2.38
C VAL A 17 3.30 -1.51 -1.24
N LEU A 18 3.19 -2.52 -0.36
CA LEU A 18 4.13 -2.70 0.78
C LEU A 18 5.58 -2.87 0.31
N HIS A 19 5.82 -3.66 -0.75
CA HIS A 19 7.17 -3.80 -1.33
C HIS A 19 7.72 -2.47 -1.88
N ASN A 20 6.87 -1.63 -2.46
CA ASN A 20 7.29 -0.36 -3.03
C ASN A 20 7.57 0.69 -1.94
N GLU A 21 6.85 0.63 -0.81
CA GLU A 21 7.09 1.47 0.37
C GLU A 21 8.37 1.03 1.11
N ALA A 22 8.64 -0.28 1.20
CA ALA A 22 9.83 -0.87 1.82
C ALA A 22 11.13 -0.72 0.98
N TYR A 23 11.05 -0.19 -0.25
CA TYR A 23 12.23 0.06 -1.10
C TYR A 23 12.98 1.36 -0.72
N LYS A 24 12.51 2.13 0.26
CA LYS A 24 13.35 3.16 0.87
C LYS A 24 14.56 2.46 1.53
N PRO A 25 15.79 2.99 1.42
CA PRO A 25 16.97 2.31 1.96
C PRO A 25 16.84 2.21 3.49
N HIS A 26 16.40 1.05 3.98
CA HIS A 26 16.31 0.71 5.39
C HIS A 26 17.70 0.28 5.88
N HIS A 27 18.56 1.25 6.18
CA HIS A 27 19.75 1.00 6.97
C HIS A 27 19.37 1.20 8.45
N PRO A 28 19.56 0.22 9.35
CA PRO A 28 19.04 0.28 10.73
C PRO A 28 19.57 1.47 11.55
N LEU A 29 20.78 1.98 11.24
CA LEU A 29 21.31 3.22 11.83
C LEU A 29 20.65 4.50 11.30
N LEU A 30 20.20 4.49 10.04
CA LEU A 30 19.46 5.61 9.44
C LEU A 30 18.03 5.66 9.96
N GLU A 31 17.39 4.52 10.27
CA GLU A 31 16.06 4.50 10.88
C GLU A 31 16.02 5.20 12.24
N ARG A 32 17.03 4.98 13.10
CA ARG A 32 17.15 5.68 14.39
C ARG A 32 17.42 7.18 14.25
N LEU A 33 18.22 7.58 13.26
CA LEU A 33 18.51 8.99 12.97
C LEU A 33 17.30 9.69 12.33
N TRP A 34 16.53 8.98 11.52
CA TRP A 34 15.28 9.43 10.89
C TRP A 34 14.14 9.53 11.90
N GLN A 35 14.07 8.61 12.87
CA GLN A 35 13.17 8.64 14.04
C GLN A 35 13.35 9.90 14.89
N TRP A 36 14.58 10.42 14.98
CA TRP A 36 14.91 11.61 15.75
C TRP A 36 14.57 12.93 15.01
N TRP A 37 14.54 12.93 13.67
CA TRP A 37 14.53 14.16 12.87
C TRP A 37 13.15 14.62 12.34
N LYS A 38 12.08 13.78 12.37
CA LYS A 38 10.75 14.16 11.80
C LYS A 38 9.55 13.75 12.68
N PRO A 39 9.09 14.60 13.61
CA PRO A 39 7.84 14.39 14.34
C PRO A 39 6.65 14.54 13.37
N GLY A 40 6.18 13.44 12.79
CA GLY A 40 5.09 13.40 11.79
C GLY A 40 5.34 12.50 10.56
N ALA A 41 6.49 11.81 10.50
CA ALA A 41 6.78 10.87 9.42
C ALA A 41 5.93 9.60 9.52
N ALA A 42 5.49 9.10 8.37
CA ALA A 42 4.68 7.91 8.18
C ALA A 42 5.23 6.65 8.89
N PHE A 43 4.33 5.82 9.44
CA PHE A 43 4.68 4.61 10.22
C PHE A 43 4.29 3.29 9.55
N GLY A 44 4.96 2.22 9.94
CA GLY A 44 4.69 0.83 9.58
C GLY A 44 5.21 0.40 8.22
N VAL A 45 5.11 -0.90 7.92
CA VAL A 45 5.46 -1.50 6.60
C VAL A 45 4.71 -0.82 5.45
N ALA A 46 3.58 -0.19 5.76
CA ALA A 46 2.75 0.55 4.83
C ALA A 46 3.12 2.03 4.66
N ASN A 47 4.04 2.57 5.48
CA ASN A 47 4.47 3.96 5.43
C ASN A 47 3.25 4.91 5.39
N MET A 48 2.31 4.72 6.33
CA MET A 48 1.06 5.49 6.39
C MET A 48 1.21 6.75 7.25
N HIS A 49 0.86 7.91 6.69
CA HIS A 49 0.85 9.19 7.40
C HIS A 49 -0.31 9.29 8.41
N ARG A 50 -0.11 10.04 9.50
CA ARG A 50 -1.11 10.25 10.55
C ARG A 50 -2.47 10.69 9.99
N ALA A 51 -2.49 11.74 9.17
CA ALA A 51 -3.75 12.24 8.59
C ALA A 51 -4.53 11.18 7.78
N THR A 52 -3.82 10.29 7.09
CA THR A 52 -4.44 9.17 6.37
C THR A 52 -4.99 8.13 7.34
N PHE A 53 -4.21 7.77 8.38
CA PHE A 53 -4.66 6.85 9.40
C PHE A 53 -5.88 7.37 10.16
N GLU A 54 -5.86 8.62 10.61
CA GLU A 54 -6.98 9.23 11.35
C GLU A 54 -8.27 9.19 10.52
N ARG A 55 -8.18 9.47 9.21
CA ARG A 55 -9.33 9.35 8.29
C ARG A 55 -9.84 7.91 8.17
N VAL A 56 -8.94 6.94 8.04
CA VAL A 56 -9.31 5.51 8.00
C VAL A 56 -9.93 5.10 9.33
N ARG A 57 -9.37 5.55 10.45
CA ARG A 57 -9.86 5.29 11.80
C ARG A 57 -11.29 5.80 11.96
N GLU A 58 -11.54 7.05 11.59
CA GLU A 58 -12.87 7.67 11.63
C GLU A 58 -13.86 6.95 10.70
N THR A 59 -13.45 6.62 9.47
CA THR A 59 -14.32 6.00 8.47
C THR A 59 -14.72 4.57 8.84
N HIS A 60 -13.82 3.81 9.49
CA HIS A 60 -14.01 2.39 9.80
C HIS A 60 -14.20 2.10 11.30
N GLY A 61 -14.24 3.12 12.15
CA GLY A 61 -14.50 2.98 13.59
C GLY A 61 -13.38 2.24 14.35
N LEU A 62 -12.13 2.41 13.94
CA LEU A 62 -10.98 1.77 14.59
C LEU A 62 -10.70 2.43 15.96
N SER A 63 -10.33 1.65 16.97
CA SER A 63 -10.01 2.15 18.31
C SER A 63 -8.52 2.42 18.52
N GLU A 64 -7.69 1.89 17.62
CA GLU A 64 -6.24 1.95 17.67
C GLU A 64 -5.73 3.36 17.37
N ARG A 65 -4.54 3.66 17.88
CA ARG A 65 -3.86 4.93 17.65
C ARG A 65 -2.86 4.82 16.53
N TRP A 66 -2.54 5.95 15.92
CA TRP A 66 -1.60 5.99 14.81
C TRP A 66 -0.20 5.45 15.18
N GLN A 67 0.22 5.63 16.44
CA GLN A 67 1.48 5.10 16.95
C GLN A 67 1.50 3.57 16.97
N ASP A 68 0.35 2.92 17.16
CA ASP A 68 0.24 1.46 17.26
C ASP A 68 0.60 0.77 15.93
N LEU A 69 0.52 1.49 14.79
CA LEU A 69 0.98 1.01 13.48
C LEU A 69 2.47 0.63 13.45
N ARG A 70 3.26 1.22 14.34
CA ARG A 70 4.70 0.94 14.45
C ARG A 70 4.94 -0.46 15.00
N ASP A 71 4.15 -0.85 16.01
CA ASP A 71 4.40 -2.03 16.81
C ASP A 71 3.51 -3.22 16.39
N ASP A 72 2.46 -2.97 15.60
CA ASP A 72 1.59 -4.00 15.04
C ASP A 72 1.61 -4.00 13.49
N PRO A 73 2.44 -4.87 12.87
CA PRO A 73 2.47 -5.04 11.42
C PRO A 73 1.14 -5.52 10.83
N ALA A 74 0.33 -6.28 11.57
CA ALA A 74 -0.96 -6.76 11.10
C ALA A 74 -1.97 -5.61 11.01
N LEU A 75 -1.95 -4.70 11.99
CA LEU A 75 -2.72 -3.46 11.98
C LEU A 75 -2.26 -2.55 10.83
N ALA A 76 -0.96 -2.40 10.59
CA ALA A 76 -0.44 -1.62 9.47
C ALA A 76 -0.91 -2.16 8.10
N ILE A 77 -0.90 -3.48 7.92
CA ILE A 77 -1.41 -4.12 6.70
C ILE A 77 -2.94 -3.94 6.60
N HIS A 78 -3.65 -4.06 7.71
CA HIS A 78 -5.11 -3.92 7.74
C HIS A 78 -5.56 -2.51 7.38
N THR A 79 -4.98 -1.49 8.01
CA THR A 79 -5.28 -0.07 7.74
C THR A 79 -4.89 0.32 6.32
N ALA A 80 -3.77 -0.18 5.79
CA ALA A 80 -3.42 0.01 4.39
C ALA A 80 -4.46 -0.58 3.43
N ALA A 81 -4.98 -1.77 3.74
CA ALA A 81 -6.03 -2.39 2.95
C ALA A 81 -7.35 -1.60 3.00
N LEU A 82 -7.73 -1.07 4.18
CA LEU A 82 -8.89 -0.18 4.32
C LEU A 82 -8.71 1.11 3.54
N HIS A 83 -7.52 1.73 3.58
CA HIS A 83 -7.24 2.91 2.78
C HIS A 83 -7.38 2.66 1.28
N LEU A 84 -6.83 1.54 0.79
CA LEU A 84 -6.98 1.13 -0.62
C LEU A 84 -8.45 0.88 -0.99
N LYS A 85 -9.24 0.31 -0.07
CA LYS A 85 -10.69 0.13 -0.26
C LYS A 85 -11.41 1.47 -0.43
N ASP A 86 -11.05 2.47 0.37
CA ASP A 86 -11.65 3.80 0.29
C ASP A 86 -11.27 4.52 -1.00
N LEU A 87 -10.00 4.41 -1.42
CA LEU A 87 -9.56 4.89 -2.74
C LEU A 87 -10.34 4.21 -3.87
N ASP A 88 -10.57 2.91 -3.76
CA ASP A 88 -11.28 2.13 -4.78
C ASP A 88 -12.75 2.50 -4.92
N ARG A 89 -13.41 2.84 -3.81
CA ARG A 89 -14.78 3.37 -3.80
C ARG A 89 -14.88 4.70 -4.54
N ASN A 90 -13.85 5.53 -4.45
CA ASN A 90 -13.81 6.86 -5.07
C ASN A 90 -13.18 6.87 -6.46
N LEU A 91 -12.79 5.72 -6.98
CA LEU A 91 -12.20 5.61 -8.31
C LEU A 91 -13.30 5.55 -9.39
N PRO A 92 -13.22 6.38 -10.46
CA PRO A 92 -14.18 6.33 -11.55
C PRO A 92 -14.26 4.93 -12.19
N LYS A 93 -15.50 4.42 -12.40
CA LYS A 93 -15.73 3.12 -13.06
C LYS A 93 -15.09 3.04 -14.46
N ARG A 94 -15.07 4.17 -15.17
CA ARG A 94 -14.37 4.33 -16.45
C ARG A 94 -13.19 5.28 -16.24
N HIS A 95 -12.01 4.80 -16.59
CA HIS A 95 -10.78 5.58 -16.58
C HIS A 95 -10.02 5.34 -17.89
N VAL A 96 -9.02 6.18 -18.18
CA VAL A 96 -8.18 5.99 -19.36
C VAL A 96 -7.54 4.60 -19.39
N ARG A 97 -7.44 3.99 -20.58
CA ARG A 97 -6.91 2.62 -20.74
C ARG A 97 -5.42 2.47 -20.44
N ARG A 98 -4.72 3.60 -20.26
CA ARG A 98 -3.27 3.64 -19.99
C ARG A 98 -2.87 3.02 -18.65
N TYR A 99 -3.77 3.06 -17.67
CA TYR A 99 -3.52 2.55 -16.33
C TYR A 99 -4.53 1.47 -15.99
N THR A 100 -4.07 0.42 -15.31
CA THR A 100 -4.99 -0.53 -14.68
C THR A 100 -5.59 0.07 -13.41
N ARG A 101 -6.68 -0.52 -12.94
CA ARG A 101 -7.32 -0.12 -11.67
C ARG A 101 -6.32 -0.16 -10.51
N ASP A 102 -5.57 -1.26 -10.39
CA ASP A 102 -4.53 -1.44 -9.37
C ASP A 102 -3.42 -0.38 -9.44
N GLU A 103 -3.02 0.02 -10.65
CA GLU A 103 -2.02 1.08 -10.83
C GLU A 103 -2.53 2.45 -10.40
N LEU A 104 -3.81 2.74 -10.64
CA LEU A 104 -4.45 3.96 -10.15
C LEU A 104 -4.56 3.96 -8.63
N LEU A 105 -4.91 2.83 -8.01
CA LEU A 105 -4.94 2.68 -6.55
C LEU A 105 -3.54 2.86 -5.93
N ALA A 106 -2.50 2.28 -6.55
CA ALA A 106 -1.13 2.46 -6.09
C ALA A 106 -0.67 3.92 -6.22
N LEU A 107 -1.03 4.61 -7.31
CA LEU A 107 -0.78 6.04 -7.47
C LEU A 107 -1.57 6.87 -6.45
N GLY A 108 -2.81 6.50 -6.13
CA GLY A 108 -3.62 7.14 -5.09
C GLY A 108 -3.04 6.97 -3.69
N TYR A 109 -2.49 5.78 -3.40
CA TYR A 109 -1.77 5.53 -2.16
C TYR A 109 -0.55 6.45 -2.03
N ASN A 110 0.21 6.62 -3.12
CA ASN A 110 1.42 7.43 -3.13
C ASN A 110 1.18 8.95 -3.17
N THR A 111 0.14 9.39 -3.88
CA THR A 111 -0.06 10.81 -4.25
C THR A 111 -1.37 11.41 -3.74
N GLY A 112 -2.22 10.61 -3.10
CA GLY A 112 -3.54 10.99 -2.63
C GLY A 112 -4.66 10.82 -3.67
N GLU A 113 -5.89 10.77 -3.17
CA GLU A 113 -7.10 10.50 -3.95
C GLU A 113 -7.34 11.49 -5.10
N ARG A 114 -7.15 12.80 -4.86
CA ARG A 114 -7.37 13.84 -5.89
C ARG A 114 -6.47 13.64 -7.10
N ASN A 115 -5.20 13.28 -6.86
CA ASN A 115 -4.24 13.00 -7.93
C ASN A 115 -4.58 11.70 -8.64
N MET A 116 -4.99 10.65 -7.93
CA MET A 116 -5.52 9.42 -8.54
C MET A 116 -6.68 9.70 -9.48
N GLN A 117 -7.64 10.54 -9.07
CA GLN A 117 -8.77 10.92 -9.93
C GLN A 117 -8.32 11.71 -11.16
N ALA A 118 -7.36 12.62 -11.00
CA ALA A 118 -6.74 13.33 -12.11
C ALA A 118 -6.08 12.36 -13.11
N PHE A 119 -5.32 11.38 -12.63
CA PHE A 119 -4.66 10.36 -13.46
C PHE A 119 -5.67 9.45 -14.15
N ALA A 120 -6.75 9.08 -13.46
CA ALA A 120 -7.86 8.30 -14.03
C ALA A 120 -8.52 9.02 -15.22
N ARG A 121 -8.53 10.36 -15.20
CA ARG A 121 -9.01 11.23 -16.28
C ARG A 121 -7.97 11.53 -17.36
N GLY A 122 -6.74 11.02 -17.22
CA GLY A 122 -5.69 11.13 -18.25
C GLY A 122 -4.61 12.16 -17.97
N ILE A 123 -4.67 12.90 -16.86
CA ILE A 123 -3.56 13.79 -16.47
C ILE A 123 -2.32 12.94 -16.21
N PRO A 124 -1.16 13.24 -16.81
CA PRO A 124 0.03 12.43 -16.63
C PRO A 124 0.63 12.63 -15.23
N PRO A 125 1.07 11.55 -14.55
CA PRO A 125 1.78 11.66 -13.29
C PRO A 125 3.13 12.34 -13.48
N GLY A 126 3.55 13.12 -12.48
CA GLY A 126 4.88 13.73 -12.44
C GLY A 126 6.03 12.71 -12.32
N PRO A 127 7.30 13.14 -12.42
CA PRO A 127 8.46 12.24 -12.44
C PRO A 127 8.54 11.26 -11.26
N LEU A 128 8.25 11.73 -10.04
CA LEU A 128 8.28 10.88 -8.83
C LEU A 128 7.20 9.79 -8.87
N ALA A 129 5.97 10.17 -9.21
CA ALA A 129 4.85 9.23 -9.34
C ALA A 129 5.07 8.22 -10.50
N ARG A 130 5.71 8.64 -11.60
CA ARG A 130 6.13 7.71 -12.67
C ARG A 130 7.18 6.71 -12.20
N SER A 131 8.17 7.19 -11.44
CA SER A 131 9.21 6.34 -10.85
C SER A 131 8.60 5.32 -9.87
N TYR A 132 7.64 5.77 -9.06
CA TYR A 132 6.85 4.91 -8.17
C TYR A 132 6.09 3.83 -8.94
N LEU A 133 5.37 4.21 -10.01
CA LEU A 133 4.61 3.27 -10.84
C LEU A 133 5.52 2.25 -11.54
N ARG A 134 6.70 2.66 -12.01
CA ARG A 134 7.67 1.75 -12.62
C ARG A 134 8.12 0.67 -11.64
N ARG A 135 8.42 1.05 -10.38
CA ARG A 135 8.76 0.10 -9.33
C ARG A 135 7.59 -0.80 -8.95
N PHE A 136 6.38 -0.23 -8.84
CA PHE A 136 5.16 -0.99 -8.59
C PHE A 136 4.99 -2.12 -9.64
N ARG A 137 5.15 -1.81 -10.93
CA ARG A 137 5.10 -2.82 -12.01
C ARG A 137 6.16 -3.90 -11.84
N ALA A 138 7.40 -3.55 -11.51
CA ALA A 138 8.47 -4.50 -11.29
C ALA A 138 8.23 -5.39 -10.06
N HIS A 139 7.68 -4.85 -8.98
CA HIS A 139 7.37 -5.59 -7.75
C HIS A 139 6.14 -6.47 -7.89
N ARG A 140 5.19 -6.12 -8.76
CA ARG A 140 3.95 -6.89 -8.96
C ARG A 140 4.24 -8.34 -9.34
N SER A 141 5.17 -8.58 -10.27
CA SER A 141 5.54 -9.93 -10.68
C SER A 141 6.20 -10.73 -9.54
N ARG A 142 7.00 -10.07 -8.69
CA ARG A 142 7.61 -10.70 -7.51
C ARG A 142 6.57 -11.04 -6.44
N ALA A 143 5.64 -10.11 -6.18
CA ALA A 143 4.54 -10.33 -5.24
C ALA A 143 3.61 -11.46 -5.72
N ALA A 144 3.32 -11.53 -7.02
CA ALA A 144 2.53 -12.62 -7.60
C ALA A 144 3.19 -13.98 -7.38
N LYS A 145 4.52 -14.07 -7.57
CA LYS A 145 5.28 -15.29 -7.29
C LYS A 145 5.21 -15.68 -5.81
N ALA A 146 5.48 -14.75 -4.90
CA ALA A 146 5.43 -15.02 -3.46
C ALA A 146 4.03 -15.47 -2.98
N LEU A 147 2.95 -14.93 -3.55
CA LEU A 147 1.59 -15.35 -3.24
C LEU A 147 1.25 -16.73 -3.81
N ALA A 148 1.79 -17.09 -4.98
CA ALA A 148 1.66 -18.42 -5.55
C ALA A 148 2.41 -19.47 -4.71
N ASP A 149 3.60 -19.13 -4.23
CA ASP A 149 4.42 -20.00 -3.38
C ASP A 149 3.79 -20.21 -1.99
N CYS A 150 3.16 -19.19 -1.40
CA CYS A 150 2.37 -19.34 -0.17
C CYS A 150 1.07 -20.14 -0.34
N GLY A 151 0.60 -20.33 -1.58
CA GLY A 151 -0.61 -21.08 -1.91
C GLY A 151 -0.37 -22.57 -2.17
N ARG A 152 0.88 -23.02 -2.19
CA ARG A 152 1.23 -24.45 -2.24
C ARG A 152 1.44 -24.95 -0.81
N PRO A 153 0.50 -25.72 -0.20
CA PRO A 153 0.90 -26.59 0.89
C PRO A 153 1.96 -27.53 0.32
N GLY A 154 3.08 -27.68 1.03
CA GLY A 154 4.20 -28.49 0.58
C GLY A 154 3.70 -29.84 0.07
N GLU A 155 4.05 -30.17 -1.17
CA GLU A 155 4.12 -31.56 -1.57
C GLU A 155 4.99 -32.26 -0.54
N ALA A 156 4.35 -33.11 0.25
CA ALA A 156 5.02 -34.06 1.11
C ALA A 156 5.97 -34.86 0.23
N VAL A 157 7.27 -34.59 0.40
CA VAL A 157 8.31 -35.52 -0.01
C VAL A 157 8.07 -36.78 0.80
N THR A 158 7.65 -37.82 0.09
CA THR A 158 7.60 -39.20 0.54
C THR A 158 9.04 -39.68 0.76
N GLY A 159 9.26 -40.31 1.91
CA GLY A 159 10.46 -41.05 2.27
C GLY A 159 10.13 -41.96 3.43
#